data_AF-A0A847LL94-F1
#
_entry.id   AF-A0A847LL94-F1
#
_cell.length_a   1.000
_cell.length_b   1.000
_cell.length_c   1.000
_cell.angle_alpha   90.00
_cell.angle_beta   90.00
_cell.angle_gamma   90.00
#
_symmetry.space_group_name_H-M   'P 1'
#
loop_
_entity.id
_entity.type
_entity.pdbx_description
1 polymer ?
#
loop_
_entity_poly.entity_id
_entity_poly.type
_entity_poly.pdbx_seq_one_letter_code
_entity_poly.pdbx_strand_id
1 'polypeptide(L)'
;MSFPQTTDSLLSPVLTAGVAAILAVLLAASPLAAQVSPAVIALVDLGAVMLFHPKMANYDPHRAAFLMDGKLIPASREKKPAPADHQNALAELTKKRGSIEAQLNDIRRGLDDKLRQEAEAHGERILKAATGTRAVLENQNLVRVAQINQEFALKARVLFADLRDLDQQIRTMQKTDPSGQFSSPQETRTIFLALLDEVKETVKAVAAARRVAVVLDAGPALGLPGEATTDVPVPLPPENPYKTALNEPPPPDFEPRGVVENHYQAIGEGIYNWVRNRSAILGPVRNEVAAARVLMGGVDITEEVITNLLTKYKVNQSTQWVILNAYRATR
;
A
#
# COMPACT_ATOMS: atom_id res chain seq x y z
N MET A 1 13.46 -78.17 75.80
CA MET A 1 14.24 -78.06 74.55
C MET A 1 13.78 -76.81 73.82
N SER A 2 14.73 -75.97 73.39
CA SER A 2 14.65 -74.94 72.33
C SER A 2 13.97 -73.58 72.65
N PHE A 3 14.79 -72.52 72.54
CA PHE A 3 14.51 -71.07 72.46
C PHE A 3 14.02 -70.63 71.03
N PRO A 4 13.93 -69.33 70.65
CA PRO A 4 12.97 -68.25 71.01
C PRO A 4 12.45 -67.45 69.76
N GLN A 5 11.86 -66.24 69.99
CA GLN A 5 11.64 -65.10 69.06
C GLN A 5 10.43 -65.18 68.09
N THR A 6 9.70 -64.13 67.71
CA THR A 6 10.00 -62.68 67.58
C THR A 6 8.72 -61.81 67.60
N THR A 7 8.96 -60.51 67.57
CA THR A 7 8.13 -59.32 67.78
C THR A 7 7.12 -58.97 66.67
N ASP A 8 6.26 -58.00 67.03
CA ASP A 8 5.93 -56.77 66.28
C ASP A 8 4.53 -56.54 65.70
N SER A 9 3.99 -55.45 66.24
CA SER A 9 3.48 -54.26 65.53
C SER A 9 1.96 -54.09 65.37
N LEU A 10 1.48 -53.22 66.25
CA LEU A 10 0.28 -52.40 66.15
C LEU A 10 0.35 -51.48 64.93
N LEU A 11 -0.67 -51.47 64.08
CA LEU A 11 -1.00 -50.30 63.28
C LEU A 11 -2.52 -50.04 63.34
N SER A 12 -2.82 -48.83 63.82
CA SER A 12 -4.12 -48.25 64.12
C SER A 12 -4.95 -47.88 62.88
N PRO A 13 -6.29 -47.83 62.98
CA PRO A 13 -7.21 -47.51 61.88
C PRO A 13 -7.35 -46.00 61.54
N VAL A 14 -6.39 -45.15 61.91
CA VAL A 14 -6.51 -43.68 61.77
C VAL A 14 -6.14 -43.16 60.37
N LEU A 15 -5.60 -44.00 59.49
CA LEU A 15 -5.07 -43.57 58.18
C LEU A 15 -6.07 -43.63 57.01
N THR A 16 -7.26 -44.20 57.16
CA THR A 16 -8.19 -44.39 56.03
C THR A 16 -9.21 -43.27 55.85
N ALA A 17 -9.47 -42.45 56.88
CA ALA A 17 -10.44 -41.35 56.79
C ALA A 17 -9.86 -40.05 56.17
N GLY A 18 -8.54 -39.83 56.24
CA GLY A 18 -7.90 -38.63 55.71
C GLY A 18 -7.75 -38.62 54.18
N VAL A 19 -7.61 -39.80 53.56
CA VAL A 19 -7.34 -39.92 52.11
C VAL A 19 -8.61 -39.67 51.28
N ALA A 20 -9.79 -40.04 51.80
CA ALA A 20 -11.07 -39.83 51.10
C ALA A 20 -11.49 -38.35 51.06
N ALA A 21 -11.18 -37.56 52.10
CA ALA A 21 -11.47 -36.13 52.11
C ALA A 21 -10.56 -35.33 51.17
N ILE A 22 -9.30 -35.74 51.01
CA ILE A 22 -8.35 -35.10 50.09
C ILE A 22 -8.71 -35.41 48.63
N LEU A 23 -9.21 -36.62 48.33
CA LEU A 23 -9.67 -36.96 46.96
C LEU A 23 -10.95 -36.20 46.57
N ALA A 24 -11.87 -35.98 47.51
CA ALA A 24 -13.11 -35.23 47.27
C ALA A 24 -12.86 -33.72 47.05
N VAL A 25 -11.86 -33.15 47.73
CA VAL A 25 -11.43 -31.76 47.52
C VAL A 25 -10.62 -31.61 46.22
N LEU A 26 -9.83 -32.62 45.81
CA LEU A 26 -9.15 -32.62 44.51
C LEU A 26 -10.11 -32.78 43.32
N LEU A 27 -11.23 -33.49 43.47
CA LEU A 27 -12.23 -33.64 42.41
C LEU A 27 -13.14 -32.39 42.28
N ALA A 28 -13.32 -31.62 43.36
CA ALA A 28 -14.05 -30.34 43.35
C ALA A 28 -13.20 -29.15 42.87
N ALA A 29 -11.88 -29.31 42.72
CA ALA A 29 -10.95 -28.33 42.20
C ALA A 29 -10.52 -28.64 40.75
N SER A 30 -11.36 -29.33 39.97
CA SER A 30 -11.20 -29.35 38.51
C SER A 30 -11.42 -27.92 38.01
N PRO A 31 -10.39 -27.22 37.50
CA PRO A 31 -10.63 -25.93 36.88
C PRO A 31 -11.56 -26.22 35.70
N LEU A 32 -12.58 -25.36 35.57
CA LEU A 32 -13.31 -25.08 34.36
C LEU A 32 -12.78 -25.88 33.18
N ALA A 33 -13.61 -26.81 32.68
CA ALA A 33 -13.60 -27.11 31.27
C ALA A 33 -13.47 -25.75 30.56
N ALA A 34 -12.26 -25.46 30.07
CA ALA A 34 -12.04 -24.32 29.22
C ALA A 34 -12.98 -24.60 28.06
N GLN A 35 -14.14 -23.95 28.05
CA GLN A 35 -14.90 -23.74 26.85
C GLN A 35 -13.87 -23.12 25.92
N VAL A 36 -13.30 -23.96 25.05
CA VAL A 36 -12.48 -23.51 23.94
C VAL A 36 -13.50 -22.78 23.08
N SER A 37 -13.70 -21.51 23.43
CA SER A 37 -14.34 -20.53 22.56
C SER A 37 -13.74 -20.81 21.19
N PRO A 38 -14.55 -21.04 20.14
CA PRO A 38 -14.02 -21.34 18.82
C PRO A 38 -12.95 -20.29 18.53
N ALA A 39 -11.72 -20.73 18.26
CA ALA A 39 -10.59 -19.84 18.08
C ALA A 39 -10.98 -18.82 17.01
N VAL A 40 -11.32 -17.61 17.44
CA VAL A 40 -11.74 -16.56 16.50
C VAL A 40 -10.46 -16.18 15.78
N ILE A 41 -10.47 -16.41 14.47
CA ILE A 41 -9.40 -16.01 13.57
C ILE A 41 -9.76 -14.61 13.10
N ALA A 42 -8.82 -13.67 13.18
CA ALA A 42 -8.99 -12.34 12.62
C ALA A 42 -8.15 -12.13 11.37
N LEU A 43 -8.62 -11.25 10.50
CA LEU A 43 -7.94 -10.80 9.30
C LEU A 43 -7.53 -9.33 9.46
N VAL A 44 -6.33 -8.98 9.02
CA VAL A 44 -5.83 -7.59 8.98
C VAL A 44 -5.15 -7.36 7.64
N ASP A 45 -5.48 -6.29 6.92
CA ASP A 45 -4.65 -5.83 5.80
C ASP A 45 -3.45 -5.03 6.35
N LEU A 46 -2.32 -5.71 6.54
CA LEU A 46 -1.14 -5.10 7.15
C LEU A 46 -0.57 -3.98 6.26
N GLY A 47 -0.66 -4.12 4.94
CA GLY A 47 -0.23 -3.12 3.98
C GLY A 47 -1.04 -1.83 4.10
N ALA A 48 -2.37 -1.94 4.19
CA ALA A 48 -3.23 -0.78 4.40
C ALA A 48 -2.96 -0.11 5.76
N VAL A 49 -2.81 -0.88 6.84
CA VAL A 49 -2.53 -0.30 8.18
C VAL A 49 -1.20 0.44 8.19
N MET A 50 -0.15 -0.12 7.59
CA MET A 50 1.14 0.57 7.47
C MET A 50 1.04 1.84 6.65
N LEU A 51 0.28 1.80 5.55
CA LEU A 51 0.08 2.94 4.66
C LEU A 51 -0.65 4.10 5.33
N PHE A 52 -1.59 3.79 6.23
CA PHE A 52 -2.34 4.74 7.05
C PHE A 52 -1.71 5.02 8.42
N HIS A 53 -0.43 4.69 8.58
CA HIS A 53 0.30 5.04 9.79
C HIS A 53 0.60 6.56 9.80
N PRO A 54 0.32 7.33 10.87
CA PRO A 54 0.52 8.79 10.90
C PRO A 54 1.90 9.29 10.47
N LYS A 55 2.97 8.59 10.87
CA LYS A 55 4.36 8.86 10.42
C LYS A 55 4.56 8.82 8.90
N MET A 56 3.70 8.14 8.13
CA MET A 56 3.72 8.14 6.67
C MET A 56 3.37 9.51 6.05
N ALA A 57 2.83 10.45 6.83
CA ALA A 57 2.67 11.84 6.40
C ALA A 57 3.99 12.51 5.99
N ASN A 58 5.10 12.09 6.60
CA ASN A 58 6.43 12.62 6.31
C ASN A 58 7.15 11.85 5.19
N TYR A 59 6.54 10.80 4.64
CA TYR A 59 7.12 10.03 3.55
C TYR A 59 6.92 10.74 2.21
N ASP A 60 8.00 10.90 1.44
CA ASP A 60 7.95 11.35 0.05
C ASP A 60 8.05 10.13 -0.88
N PRO A 61 6.99 9.79 -1.63
CA PRO A 61 7.00 8.65 -2.54
C PRO A 61 7.90 8.84 -3.77
N HIS A 62 8.20 10.08 -4.17
CA HIS A 62 9.07 10.35 -5.33
C HIS A 62 10.53 10.09 -4.97
N ARG A 63 10.95 10.53 -3.78
CA ARG A 63 12.30 10.30 -3.25
C ARG A 63 12.46 8.93 -2.57
N ALA A 64 11.34 8.27 -2.28
CA ALA A 64 11.27 7.04 -1.48
C ALA A 64 11.96 7.17 -0.11
N ALA A 65 11.80 8.32 0.54
CA ALA A 65 12.48 8.68 1.78
C ALA A 65 11.56 9.47 2.71
N PHE A 66 11.82 9.40 4.02
CA PHE A 66 11.14 10.23 5.00
C PHE A 66 11.83 11.58 5.11
N LEU A 67 11.04 12.64 5.21
CA LEU A 67 11.50 13.95 5.64
C LEU A 67 11.92 13.85 7.11
N MET A 68 13.18 14.15 7.40
CA MET A 68 13.71 14.15 8.76
C MET A 68 13.33 15.47 9.46
N ASP A 69 12.70 15.37 10.62
CA ASP A 69 12.44 16.53 11.46
C ASP A 69 13.78 17.18 11.85
N GLY A 70 13.88 18.50 11.73
CA GLY A 70 15.12 19.26 11.95
C GLY A 70 15.79 19.07 13.31
N LYS A 71 15.10 18.45 14.29
CA LYS A 71 15.64 18.08 15.61
C LYS A 71 16.48 16.80 15.61
N LEU A 72 16.31 15.93 14.61
CA LEU A 72 16.98 14.63 14.48
C LEU A 72 18.10 14.63 13.43
N ILE A 73 18.31 15.74 12.73
CA ILE A 73 19.38 15.89 11.75
C ILE A 73 20.70 16.03 12.52
N PRO A 74 21.67 15.10 12.37
CA PRO A 74 23.00 15.27 12.94
C PRO A 74 23.60 16.59 12.47
N ALA A 75 24.31 17.33 13.33
CA ALA A 75 24.91 18.62 12.98
C ALA A 75 25.84 18.56 11.73
N SER A 76 26.35 17.38 11.39
CA SER A 76 27.11 17.12 10.16
C SER A 76 26.28 17.10 8.86
N ARG A 77 24.95 17.01 8.96
CA ARG A 77 23.96 17.03 7.86
C ARG A 77 23.14 18.33 7.81
N GLU A 78 23.56 19.36 8.55
CA GLU A 78 22.92 20.69 8.49
C GLU A 78 22.65 21.11 7.05
N LYS A 79 21.42 21.60 6.81
CA LYS A 79 20.81 21.98 5.52
C LYS A 79 21.85 22.57 4.55
N LYS A 80 22.56 21.72 3.83
CA LYS A 80 23.26 22.16 2.64
C LYS A 80 22.20 22.25 1.57
N PRO A 81 21.96 23.43 0.96
CA PRO A 81 21.15 23.46 -0.25
C PRO A 81 21.74 22.42 -1.19
N ALA A 82 20.88 21.57 -1.76
CA ALA A 82 21.35 20.59 -2.75
C ALA A 82 22.22 21.36 -3.76
N PRO A 83 23.45 20.90 -4.08
CA PRO A 83 24.33 21.57 -5.02
C PRO A 83 23.54 22.01 -6.25
N ALA A 84 23.70 23.28 -6.64
CA ALA A 84 22.95 23.88 -7.75
C ALA A 84 22.98 22.99 -8.99
N ASP A 85 24.10 22.28 -9.20
CA ASP A 85 24.30 21.30 -10.27
C ASP A 85 23.27 20.15 -10.24
N HIS A 86 22.90 19.64 -9.06
CA HIS A 86 21.91 18.58 -8.92
C HIS A 86 20.49 19.09 -9.23
N GLN A 87 20.16 20.30 -8.78
CA GLN A 87 18.87 20.93 -9.10
C GLN A 87 18.76 21.27 -10.58
N ASN A 88 19.84 21.76 -11.19
CA ASN A 88 19.91 22.07 -12.61
C ASN A 88 19.81 20.80 -13.46
N ALA A 89 20.48 19.71 -13.07
CA ALA A 89 20.40 18.43 -13.75
C ALA A 89 18.97 17.84 -13.69
N LEU A 90 18.30 17.93 -12.54
CA LEU A 90 16.89 17.54 -12.41
C LEU A 90 15.98 18.41 -13.27
N ALA A 91 16.16 19.73 -13.26
CA ALA A 91 15.40 20.65 -14.10
C ALA A 91 15.60 20.34 -15.59
N GLU A 92 16.82 20.03 -16.02
CA GLU A 92 17.12 19.63 -17.39
C GLU A 92 16.44 18.32 -17.78
N LEU A 93 16.49 17.29 -16.91
CA LEU A 93 15.77 16.04 -17.15
C LEU A 93 14.27 16.24 -17.21
N THR A 94 13.67 17.01 -16.28
CA THR A 94 12.22 17.28 -16.32
C THR A 94 11.81 18.05 -17.58
N LYS A 95 12.65 18.97 -18.08
CA LYS A 95 12.43 19.65 -19.36
C LYS A 95 12.50 18.68 -20.54
N LYS A 96 13.48 17.76 -20.55
CA LYS A 96 13.58 16.70 -21.57
C LYS A 96 12.36 15.78 -21.54
N ARG A 97 11.88 15.41 -20.35
CA ARG A 97 10.63 14.65 -20.16
C ARG A 97 9.45 15.36 -20.83
N GLY A 98 9.23 16.64 -20.51
CA GLY A 98 8.16 17.44 -21.10
C GLY A 98 8.27 17.57 -22.63
N SER A 99 9.50 17.63 -23.16
CA SER A 99 9.73 17.61 -24.62
C SER A 99 9.34 16.29 -25.27
N ILE A 100 9.62 15.13 -24.64
CA ILE A 100 9.23 13.81 -25.15
C ILE A 100 7.70 13.64 -25.07
N GLU A 101 7.08 14.09 -23.99
CA GLU A 101 5.62 14.09 -23.84
C GLU A 101 4.93 14.95 -24.92
N ALA A 102 5.51 16.12 -25.24
CA ALA A 102 5.03 16.94 -26.35
C ALA A 102 5.16 16.21 -27.70
N GLN A 103 6.30 15.56 -27.96
CA GLN A 103 6.49 14.77 -29.18
C GLN A 103 5.51 13.59 -29.28
N LEU A 104 5.20 12.92 -28.18
CA LEU A 104 4.17 11.86 -28.15
C LEU A 104 2.78 12.41 -28.51
N ASN A 105 2.43 13.60 -28.00
CA ASN A 105 1.19 14.26 -28.36
C ASN A 105 1.16 14.67 -29.84
N ASP A 106 2.28 15.12 -30.40
CA ASP A 106 2.39 15.46 -31.82
C ASP A 106 2.29 14.21 -32.72
N ILE A 107 2.88 13.07 -32.32
CA ILE A 107 2.71 11.78 -32.99
C ILE A 107 1.23 11.39 -33.00
N ARG A 108 0.53 11.53 -31.87
CA ARG A 108 -0.90 11.22 -31.78
C ARG A 108 -1.73 12.08 -32.73
N ARG A 109 -1.51 13.40 -32.73
CA ARG A 109 -2.18 14.32 -33.67
C ARG A 109 -1.88 13.96 -35.12
N GLY A 110 -0.62 13.68 -35.44
CA GLY A 110 -0.20 13.27 -36.78
C GLY A 110 -0.80 11.93 -37.23
N LEU A 111 -1.06 11.00 -36.30
CA LEU A 111 -1.76 9.75 -36.58
C LEU A 111 -3.22 10.04 -36.96
N ASP A 112 -3.92 10.82 -36.14
CA ASP A 112 -5.32 11.18 -36.35
C ASP A 112 -5.49 11.92 -37.70
N ASP A 113 -4.59 12.85 -38.01
CA ASP A 113 -4.57 13.60 -39.27
C ASP A 113 -4.33 12.68 -40.48
N LYS A 114 -3.35 11.77 -40.41
CA LYS A 114 -3.09 10.81 -41.52
C LYS A 114 -4.23 9.81 -41.71
N LEU A 115 -4.83 9.31 -40.64
CA LEU A 115 -5.99 8.42 -40.71
C LEU A 115 -7.18 9.14 -41.35
N ARG A 116 -7.40 10.41 -41.00
CA ARG A 116 -8.44 11.24 -41.61
C ARG A 116 -8.19 11.45 -43.11
N GLN A 117 -6.96 11.81 -43.49
CA GLN A 117 -6.60 11.99 -44.91
C GLN A 117 -6.76 10.71 -45.72
N GLU A 118 -6.35 9.55 -45.19
CA GLU A 118 -6.55 8.28 -45.91
C GLU A 118 -8.03 7.89 -45.96
N ALA A 119 -8.82 8.17 -44.92
CA ALA A 119 -10.26 7.94 -44.94
C ALA A 119 -10.98 8.80 -45.99
N GLU A 120 -10.63 10.09 -46.10
CA GLU A 120 -11.15 11.01 -47.13
C GLU A 120 -10.72 10.54 -48.53
N ALA A 121 -9.44 10.23 -48.74
CA ALA A 121 -8.92 9.74 -50.02
C ALA A 121 -9.54 8.39 -50.42
N HIS A 122 -9.77 7.48 -49.47
CA HIS A 122 -10.45 6.21 -49.69
C HIS A 122 -11.91 6.42 -50.06
N GLY A 123 -12.62 7.32 -49.38
CA GLY A 123 -14.00 7.70 -49.71
C GLY A 123 -14.13 8.16 -51.16
N GLU A 124 -13.22 9.02 -51.63
CA GLU A 124 -13.20 9.47 -53.03
C GLU A 124 -12.92 8.32 -54.03
N ARG A 125 -12.02 7.40 -53.69
CA ARG A 125 -11.69 6.23 -54.54
C ARG A 125 -12.86 5.26 -54.65
N ILE A 126 -13.56 4.98 -53.55
CA ILE A 126 -14.73 4.09 -53.54
C ILE A 126 -15.90 4.66 -54.34
N LEU A 127 -16.15 5.97 -54.24
CA LEU A 127 -17.22 6.63 -54.99
C LEU A 127 -17.02 6.52 -56.51
N LYS A 128 -15.76 6.48 -56.97
CA LYS A 128 -15.38 6.37 -58.39
C LYS A 128 -15.26 4.91 -58.89
N ALA A 129 -15.31 3.91 -58.01
CA ALA A 129 -15.04 2.51 -58.34
C ALA A 129 -16.31 1.69 -58.63
N ALA A 130 -16.21 0.81 -59.63
CA ALA A 130 -17.25 -0.18 -59.96
C ALA A 130 -17.39 -1.25 -58.85
N THR A 131 -18.55 -1.91 -58.77
CA THR A 131 -18.93 -2.84 -57.68
C THR A 131 -17.91 -3.97 -57.44
N GLY A 132 -17.27 -4.49 -58.49
CA GLY A 132 -16.26 -5.56 -58.36
C GLY A 132 -14.88 -5.09 -57.85
N THR A 133 -14.50 -3.84 -58.09
CA THR A 133 -13.20 -3.27 -57.65
C THR A 133 -13.23 -2.72 -56.22
N ARG A 134 -14.42 -2.55 -55.63
CA ARG A 134 -14.59 -2.03 -54.26
C ARG A 134 -13.96 -2.93 -53.19
N ALA A 135 -14.18 -4.24 -53.26
CA ALA A 135 -13.60 -5.18 -52.28
C ALA A 135 -12.06 -5.16 -52.28
N VAL A 136 -11.43 -4.96 -53.44
CA VAL A 136 -9.98 -4.83 -53.55
C VAL A 136 -9.49 -3.52 -52.93
N LEU A 137 -10.20 -2.41 -53.18
CA LEU A 137 -9.88 -1.10 -52.60
C LEU A 137 -10.06 -1.06 -51.08
N GLU A 138 -11.09 -1.72 -50.56
CA GLU A 138 -11.32 -1.88 -49.12
C GLU A 138 -10.15 -2.62 -48.46
N ASN A 139 -9.70 -3.73 -49.05
CA ASN A 139 -8.57 -4.49 -48.53
C ASN A 139 -7.27 -3.66 -48.58
N GLN A 140 -7.03 -2.93 -49.68
CA GLN A 140 -5.89 -2.01 -49.77
C GLN A 140 -5.93 -0.91 -48.71
N ASN A 141 -7.11 -0.38 -48.40
CA ASN A 141 -7.28 0.61 -47.35
C ASN A 141 -7.03 0.04 -45.96
N LEU A 142 -7.52 -1.17 -45.67
CA LEU A 142 -7.22 -1.86 -44.41
C LEU A 142 -5.72 -2.08 -44.22
N VAL A 143 -5.02 -2.53 -45.27
CA VAL A 143 -3.56 -2.67 -45.26
C VAL A 143 -2.88 -1.32 -45.03
N ARG A 144 -3.37 -0.25 -45.65
CA ARG A 144 -2.78 1.08 -45.51
C ARG A 144 -3.00 1.68 -44.13
N VAL A 145 -4.20 1.55 -43.58
CA VAL A 145 -4.51 1.93 -42.18
C VAL A 145 -3.64 1.13 -41.21
N ALA A 146 -3.47 -0.18 -41.43
CA ALA A 146 -2.58 -0.99 -40.61
C ALA A 146 -1.11 -0.53 -40.69
N GLN A 147 -0.62 -0.18 -41.88
CA GLN A 147 0.73 0.38 -42.06
C GLN A 147 0.91 1.73 -41.36
N ILE A 148 -0.07 2.63 -41.46
CA ILE A 148 -0.07 3.93 -40.75
C ILE A 148 -0.02 3.67 -39.24
N ASN A 149 -0.90 2.82 -38.72
CA ASN A 149 -0.89 2.47 -37.29
C ASN A 149 0.45 1.88 -36.85
N GLN A 150 1.04 0.99 -37.65
CA GLN A 150 2.33 0.38 -37.36
C GLN A 150 3.47 1.41 -37.34
N GLU A 151 3.53 2.33 -38.31
CA GLU A 151 4.55 3.39 -38.38
C GLU A 151 4.53 4.25 -37.11
N PHE A 152 3.33 4.68 -36.68
CA PHE A 152 3.18 5.55 -35.50
C PHE A 152 3.38 4.77 -34.19
N ALA A 153 2.95 3.51 -34.12
CA ALA A 153 3.21 2.65 -32.98
C ALA A 153 4.72 2.44 -32.75
N LEU A 154 5.50 2.25 -33.81
CA LEU A 154 6.95 2.11 -33.71
C LEU A 154 7.61 3.41 -33.22
N LYS A 155 7.21 4.57 -33.74
CA LYS A 155 7.72 5.87 -33.28
C LYS A 155 7.36 6.13 -31.82
N ALA A 156 6.12 5.88 -31.43
CA ALA A 156 5.67 6.02 -30.05
C ALA A 156 6.44 5.08 -29.11
N ARG A 157 6.70 3.84 -29.53
CA ARG A 157 7.45 2.85 -28.73
C ARG A 157 8.87 3.31 -28.40
N VAL A 158 9.56 3.95 -29.34
CA VAL A 158 10.90 4.52 -29.10
C VAL A 158 10.81 5.62 -28.04
N LEU A 159 9.88 6.56 -28.19
CA LEU A 159 9.70 7.63 -27.21
C LEU A 159 9.26 7.13 -25.83
N PHE A 160 8.46 6.06 -25.76
CA PHE A 160 8.11 5.43 -24.48
C PHE A 160 9.32 4.76 -23.80
N ALA A 161 10.25 4.20 -24.57
CA ALA A 161 11.50 3.68 -24.03
C ALA A 161 12.36 4.81 -23.46
N ASP A 162 12.52 5.91 -24.22
CA ASP A 162 13.27 7.09 -23.78
C ASP A 162 12.65 7.72 -22.53
N LEU A 163 11.32 7.83 -22.48
CA LEU A 163 10.59 8.35 -21.30
C LEU A 163 10.80 7.46 -20.07
N ARG A 164 10.78 6.13 -20.25
CA ARG A 164 11.05 5.17 -19.17
C ARG A 164 12.47 5.30 -18.63
N ASP A 165 13.46 5.39 -19.52
CA ASP A 165 14.86 5.55 -19.14
C ASP A 165 15.09 6.88 -18.41
N LEU A 166 14.45 7.94 -18.89
CA LEU A 166 14.51 9.27 -18.28
C LEU A 166 13.84 9.29 -16.91
N ASP A 167 12.67 8.67 -16.75
CA ASP A 167 12.01 8.51 -15.45
C ASP A 167 12.85 7.68 -14.47
N GLN A 168 13.62 6.71 -14.95
CA GLN A 168 14.56 5.95 -14.12
C GLN A 168 15.74 6.83 -13.68
N GLN A 169 16.27 7.68 -14.56
CA GLN A 169 17.33 8.64 -14.23
C GLN A 169 16.85 9.68 -13.21
N ILE A 170 15.66 10.26 -13.40
CA ILE A 170 15.03 11.19 -12.44
C ILE A 170 14.89 10.51 -11.08
N ARG A 171 14.32 9.30 -11.03
CA ARG A 171 14.15 8.56 -9.77
C ARG A 171 15.48 8.24 -9.10
N THR A 172 16.50 7.91 -9.87
CA THR A 172 17.84 7.62 -9.33
C THR A 172 18.49 8.87 -8.74
N MET A 173 18.37 10.00 -9.41
CA MET A 173 18.85 11.28 -8.88
C MET A 173 18.07 11.71 -7.64
N GLN A 174 16.75 11.61 -7.65
CA GLN A 174 15.90 11.96 -6.50
C GLN A 174 16.18 11.11 -5.25
N LYS A 175 16.50 9.82 -5.44
CA LYS A 175 16.92 8.93 -4.33
C LYS A 175 18.29 9.31 -3.76
N THR A 176 19.14 9.90 -4.59
CA THR A 176 20.49 10.30 -4.21
C THR A 176 20.46 11.78 -3.83
N ASP A 177 19.61 12.16 -2.88
CA ASP A 177 19.48 13.56 -2.48
C ASP A 177 20.67 14.00 -1.60
N PRO A 178 21.52 14.93 -2.06
CA PRO A 178 22.62 15.46 -1.28
C PRO A 178 22.18 16.45 -0.18
N SER A 179 20.89 16.85 -0.12
CA SER A 179 20.41 17.92 0.76
C SER A 179 20.44 17.59 2.27
N GLY A 180 20.56 16.31 2.63
CA GLY A 180 20.58 15.84 4.03
C GLY A 180 19.25 15.99 4.78
N GLN A 181 18.19 16.51 4.13
CA GLN A 181 16.86 16.71 4.73
C GLN A 181 16.02 15.43 4.74
N PHE A 182 16.38 14.46 3.90
CA PHE A 182 15.69 13.19 3.75
C PHE A 182 16.50 12.04 4.33
N SER A 183 15.80 11.00 4.76
CA SER A 183 16.41 9.77 5.27
C SER A 183 17.20 9.05 4.19
N SER A 184 18.36 8.49 4.56
CA SER A 184 19.07 7.55 3.69
C SER A 184 18.24 6.27 3.47
N PRO A 185 18.49 5.48 2.41
CA PRO A 185 17.76 4.23 2.19
C PRO A 185 17.78 3.26 3.37
N GLN A 186 18.89 3.20 4.11
CA GLN A 186 19.04 2.40 5.32
C GLN A 186 18.16 2.94 6.45
N GLU A 187 18.17 4.25 6.69
CA GLU A 187 17.31 4.92 7.69
C GLU A 187 15.83 4.81 7.34
N THR A 188 15.47 4.93 6.05
CA THR A 188 14.10 4.71 5.58
C THR A 188 13.63 3.30 5.95
N ARG A 189 14.47 2.29 5.72
CA ARG A 189 14.15 0.89 6.07
C ARG A 189 13.99 0.71 7.58
N THR A 190 14.88 1.29 8.41
CA THR A 190 14.74 1.18 9.87
C THR A 190 13.49 1.87 10.38
N ILE A 191 13.10 3.01 9.81
CA ILE A 191 11.82 3.66 10.12
C ILE A 191 10.66 2.72 9.77
N PHE A 192 10.62 2.18 8.54
CA PHE A 192 9.55 1.26 8.16
C PHE A 192 9.47 0.01 9.05
N LEU A 193 10.60 -0.55 9.47
CA LEU A 193 10.61 -1.68 10.41
C LEU A 193 10.04 -1.27 11.77
N ALA A 194 10.40 -0.10 12.28
CA ALA A 194 9.82 0.43 13.51
C ALA A 194 8.30 0.67 13.38
N LEU A 195 7.82 1.13 12.22
CA LEU A 195 6.38 1.23 11.93
C LEU A 195 5.72 -0.14 11.94
N LEU A 196 6.34 -1.12 11.29
CA LEU A 196 5.82 -2.48 11.22
C LEU A 196 5.70 -3.11 12.61
N ASP A 197 6.69 -2.91 13.48
CA ASP A 197 6.65 -3.40 14.86
C ASP A 197 5.55 -2.70 15.68
N GLU A 198 5.41 -1.39 15.55
CA GLU A 198 4.33 -0.61 16.19
C GLU A 198 2.94 -1.06 15.72
N VAL A 199 2.78 -1.36 14.43
CA VAL A 199 1.54 -1.90 13.87
C VAL A 199 1.27 -3.29 14.43
N LYS A 200 2.27 -4.19 14.49
CA LYS A 200 2.12 -5.52 15.08
C LYS A 200 1.71 -5.46 16.55
N GLU A 201 2.25 -4.54 17.33
CA GLU A 201 1.83 -4.32 18.72
C GLU A 201 0.37 -3.86 18.81
N THR A 202 -0.04 -2.94 17.95
CA THR A 202 -1.42 -2.44 17.89
C THR A 202 -2.39 -3.56 17.49
N VAL A 203 -2.02 -4.39 16.51
CA VAL A 203 -2.78 -5.57 16.09
C VAL A 203 -2.94 -6.56 17.24
N LYS A 204 -1.87 -6.85 17.99
CA LYS A 204 -1.92 -7.74 19.17
C LYS A 204 -2.87 -7.20 20.24
N ALA A 205 -2.86 -5.88 20.48
CA ALA A 205 -3.76 -5.25 21.45
C ALA A 205 -5.24 -5.37 21.05
N VAL A 206 -5.56 -5.12 19.77
CA VAL A 206 -6.94 -5.27 19.24
C VAL A 206 -7.38 -6.73 19.25
N ALA A 207 -6.50 -7.65 18.86
CA ALA A 207 -6.77 -9.08 18.89
C ALA A 207 -7.04 -9.59 20.31
N ALA A 208 -6.26 -9.14 21.30
CA ALA A 208 -6.48 -9.47 22.70
C ALA A 208 -7.83 -8.94 23.22
N ALA A 209 -8.21 -7.71 22.86
CA ALA A 209 -9.50 -7.13 23.21
C ALA A 209 -10.68 -7.91 22.59
N ARG A 210 -10.51 -8.44 21.38
CA ARG A 210 -11.50 -9.27 20.67
C ARG A 210 -11.45 -10.75 21.02
N ARG A 211 -10.56 -11.18 21.92
CA ARG A 211 -10.33 -12.58 22.29
C ARG A 211 -10.01 -13.46 21.07
N VAL A 212 -9.29 -12.90 20.10
CA VAL A 212 -8.84 -13.55 18.88
C VAL A 212 -7.55 -14.31 19.17
N ALA A 213 -7.47 -15.58 18.74
CA ALA A 213 -6.31 -16.43 18.99
C ALA A 213 -5.23 -16.30 17.92
N VAL A 214 -5.63 -16.05 16.67
CA VAL A 214 -4.73 -15.96 15.51
C VAL A 214 -5.15 -14.80 14.63
N VAL A 215 -4.19 -13.93 14.29
CA VAL A 215 -4.38 -12.86 13.32
C VAL A 215 -3.60 -13.18 12.06
N LEU A 216 -4.25 -13.00 10.92
CA LEU A 216 -3.75 -13.33 9.60
C LEU A 216 -3.71 -12.08 8.74
N ASP A 217 -2.69 -11.96 7.89
CA ASP A 217 -2.67 -10.89 6.90
C ASP A 217 -3.53 -11.26 5.69
N ALA A 218 -4.48 -10.38 5.38
CA ALA A 218 -5.42 -10.49 4.26
C ALA A 218 -5.11 -9.50 3.13
N GLY A 219 -4.02 -8.73 3.23
CA GLY A 219 -3.60 -7.81 2.19
C GLY A 219 -3.32 -8.54 0.88
N PRO A 220 -3.75 -8.01 -0.28
CA PRO A 220 -3.37 -8.55 -1.57
C PRO A 220 -1.84 -8.52 -1.69
N ALA A 221 -1.27 -9.59 -2.24
CA ALA A 221 0.15 -9.81 -2.28
C ALA A 221 0.88 -8.55 -2.81
N LEU A 222 1.73 -7.94 -1.99
CA LEU A 222 2.75 -7.01 -2.44
C LEU A 222 3.77 -7.78 -3.29
N GLY A 223 3.37 -8.26 -4.46
CA GLY A 223 4.26 -8.91 -5.39
C GLY A 223 3.90 -10.26 -5.97
N LEU A 224 2.78 -10.39 -6.69
CA LEU A 224 2.88 -11.18 -7.92
C LEU A 224 3.54 -10.31 -8.99
N PRO A 225 4.76 -10.64 -9.48
CA PRO A 225 5.27 -10.03 -10.70
C PRO A 225 4.37 -10.50 -11.84
N GLY A 226 3.33 -9.73 -12.15
CA GLY A 226 2.31 -10.14 -13.12
C GLY A 226 0.89 -9.68 -12.80
N GLU A 227 0.57 -9.29 -11.55
CA GLU A 227 -0.62 -8.49 -11.28
C GLU A 227 -0.33 -7.03 -11.63
N ALA A 228 -0.10 -6.80 -12.91
CA ALA A 228 -0.61 -5.61 -13.54
C ALA A 228 -2.13 -5.70 -13.40
N THR A 229 -2.68 -5.17 -12.31
CA THR A 229 -3.97 -4.51 -12.44
C THR A 229 -3.84 -3.63 -13.67
N THR A 230 -4.78 -3.78 -14.59
CA THR A 230 -4.93 -3.16 -15.92
C THR A 230 -4.95 -1.62 -15.91
N ASP A 231 -4.38 -1.01 -14.90
CA ASP A 231 -4.36 0.42 -14.69
C ASP A 231 -3.05 0.98 -15.24
N VAL A 232 -3.21 1.89 -16.20
CA VAL A 232 -2.29 3.00 -16.46
C VAL A 232 -1.53 3.35 -15.19
N PRO A 233 -0.18 3.46 -15.22
CA PRO A 233 0.58 3.90 -14.05
C PRO A 233 -0.05 5.20 -13.54
N VAL A 234 -0.75 5.14 -12.41
CA VAL A 234 -1.37 6.34 -11.84
C VAL A 234 -0.20 7.21 -11.41
N PRO A 235 0.01 8.38 -12.02
CA PRO A 235 1.14 9.22 -11.67
C PRO A 235 1.03 9.55 -10.18
N LEU A 236 2.13 9.32 -9.46
CA LEU A 236 2.21 9.70 -8.06
C LEU A 236 1.92 11.20 -7.96
N PRO A 237 0.94 11.64 -7.15
CA PRO A 237 0.64 13.05 -6.98
C PRO A 237 1.90 13.81 -6.52
N PRO A 238 2.07 15.08 -6.93
CA PRO A 238 3.28 15.85 -6.64
C PRO A 238 3.50 16.07 -5.13
N GLU A 239 2.43 16.05 -4.36
CA GLU A 239 2.46 16.13 -2.89
C GLU A 239 1.85 14.86 -2.29
N ASN A 240 2.29 14.50 -1.07
CA ASN A 240 1.75 13.36 -0.34
C ASN A 240 0.30 13.65 0.08
N PRO A 241 -0.72 13.04 -0.54
CA PRO A 241 -2.12 13.35 -0.28
C PRO A 241 -2.55 12.93 1.12
N TYR A 242 -1.88 11.94 1.71
CA TYR A 242 -2.12 11.51 3.09
C TYR A 242 -1.62 12.55 4.10
N LYS A 243 -0.54 13.28 3.77
CA LYS A 243 -0.08 14.41 4.57
C LYS A 243 -1.11 15.55 4.58
N THR A 244 -1.72 15.85 3.45
CA THR A 244 -2.78 16.86 3.33
C THR A 244 -3.98 16.45 4.17
N ALA A 245 -4.43 15.20 4.05
CA ALA A 245 -5.54 14.67 4.85
C ALA A 245 -5.33 14.79 6.37
N LEU A 246 -4.09 14.63 6.85
CA LEU A 246 -3.78 14.71 8.28
C LEU A 246 -3.60 16.14 8.81
N ASN A 247 -3.14 17.07 7.98
CA ASN A 247 -2.80 18.43 8.41
C ASN A 247 -3.90 19.47 8.13
N GLU A 248 -4.85 19.17 7.23
CA GLU A 248 -5.99 20.04 6.95
C GLU A 248 -7.20 19.59 7.79
N PRO A 249 -7.48 20.25 8.94
CA PRO A 249 -8.67 19.95 9.71
C PRO A 249 -9.93 20.38 8.93
N PRO A 250 -11.09 19.77 9.23
CA PRO A 250 -12.36 20.22 8.66
C PRO A 250 -12.61 21.71 8.91
N PRO A 251 -13.36 22.38 8.01
CA PRO A 251 -14.00 23.63 8.37
C PRO A 251 -14.90 23.41 9.60
N PRO A 252 -15.00 24.38 10.52
CA PRO A 252 -15.76 24.25 11.77
C PRO A 252 -17.27 23.99 11.56
N ASP A 253 -17.82 24.31 10.39
CA ASP A 253 -19.25 24.19 10.05
C ASP A 253 -19.57 22.90 9.26
N PHE A 254 -18.92 21.78 9.62
CA PHE A 254 -19.12 20.50 8.93
C PHE A 254 -20.55 19.97 9.11
N GLU A 255 -21.39 20.19 8.10
CA GLU A 255 -22.59 19.39 7.86
C GLU A 255 -22.33 18.36 6.76
N PRO A 256 -22.63 17.06 6.98
CA PRO A 256 -22.22 15.96 6.10
C PRO A 256 -22.94 15.90 4.74
N ARG A 257 -23.57 16.99 4.27
CA ARG A 257 -24.44 17.01 3.09
C ARG A 257 -24.26 18.28 2.26
N GLY A 258 -23.29 18.29 1.33
CA GLY A 258 -23.44 19.08 0.11
C GLY A 258 -22.27 19.96 -0.33
N VAL A 259 -21.73 20.85 0.52
CA VAL A 259 -20.62 21.75 0.09
C VAL A 259 -19.25 21.20 0.45
N VAL A 260 -19.21 20.45 1.55
CA VAL A 260 -18.02 19.82 2.10
C VAL A 260 -17.68 18.50 1.36
N GLU A 261 -18.60 18.03 0.50
CA GLU A 261 -18.48 16.82 -0.28
C GLU A 261 -17.36 16.92 -1.33
N ASN A 262 -17.17 18.06 -2.00
CA ASN A 262 -16.11 18.24 -3.01
C ASN A 262 -14.70 18.27 -2.41
N HIS A 263 -14.52 18.93 -1.26
CA HIS A 263 -13.22 18.99 -0.57
C HIS A 263 -12.82 17.61 -0.03
N TYR A 264 -13.76 16.87 0.56
CA TYR A 264 -13.51 15.51 1.01
C TYR A 264 -13.49 14.46 -0.10
N GLN A 265 -14.13 14.72 -1.25
CA GLN A 265 -13.93 13.94 -2.46
C GLN A 265 -12.49 14.09 -2.94
N ALA A 266 -11.94 15.31 -3.00
CA ALA A 266 -10.54 15.51 -3.40
C ALA A 266 -9.55 14.84 -2.43
N ILE A 267 -9.78 14.94 -1.12
CA ILE A 267 -8.97 14.23 -0.11
C ILE A 267 -9.15 12.71 -0.25
N GLY A 268 -10.39 12.25 -0.44
CA GLY A 268 -10.72 10.84 -0.64
C GLY A 268 -10.08 10.25 -1.90
N GLU A 269 -10.10 10.96 -3.01
CA GLU A 269 -9.42 10.63 -4.26
C GLU A 269 -7.90 10.61 -4.07
N GLY A 270 -7.35 11.57 -3.33
CA GLY A 270 -5.94 11.59 -2.95
C GLY A 270 -5.54 10.34 -2.16
N ILE A 271 -6.33 9.97 -1.15
CA ILE A 271 -6.13 8.76 -0.35
C ILE A 271 -6.33 7.49 -1.20
N TYR A 272 -7.32 7.47 -2.08
CA TYR A 272 -7.54 6.37 -3.01
C TYR A 272 -6.30 6.15 -3.90
N ASN A 273 -5.74 7.24 -4.45
CA ASN A 273 -4.50 7.19 -5.23
C ASN A 273 -3.29 6.76 -4.39
N TRP A 274 -3.25 7.13 -3.10
CA TRP A 274 -2.22 6.67 -2.16
C TRP A 274 -2.27 5.15 -1.97
N VAL A 275 -3.47 4.58 -1.77
CA VAL A 275 -3.69 3.13 -1.65
C VAL A 275 -3.32 2.39 -2.94
N ARG A 276 -3.70 2.92 -4.11
CA ARG A 276 -3.32 2.35 -5.41
C ARG A 276 -1.81 2.26 -5.60
N ASN A 277 -1.06 3.21 -5.05
CA ASN A 277 0.41 3.25 -5.12
C ASN A 277 1.12 2.49 -3.99
N ARG A 278 0.40 1.68 -3.18
CA ARG A 278 0.98 0.95 -2.04
C ARG A 278 2.21 0.10 -2.39
N SER A 279 2.26 -0.48 -3.59
CA SER A 279 3.38 -1.34 -4.03
C SER A 279 4.67 -0.54 -4.26
N ALA A 280 4.54 0.70 -4.75
CA ALA A 280 5.65 1.63 -4.89
C ALA A 280 6.08 2.18 -3.53
N ILE A 281 5.12 2.56 -2.68
CA ILE A 281 5.35 3.17 -1.36
C ILE A 281 5.99 2.16 -0.39
N LEU A 282 5.46 0.94 -0.32
CA LEU A 282 5.95 -0.12 0.57
C LEU A 282 7.07 -0.96 -0.06
N GLY A 283 7.53 -0.60 -1.27
CA GLY A 283 8.63 -1.27 -1.96
C GLY A 283 9.88 -1.54 -1.09
N PRO A 284 10.34 -0.59 -0.24
CA PRO A 284 11.50 -0.80 0.62
C PRO A 284 11.38 -1.91 1.67
N VAL A 285 10.15 -2.29 2.05
CA VAL A 285 9.88 -3.34 3.06
C VAL A 285 8.99 -4.47 2.52
N ARG A 286 8.95 -4.59 1.19
CA ARG A 286 8.09 -5.54 0.48
C ARG A 286 8.27 -6.98 0.98
N ASN A 287 9.51 -7.40 1.23
CA ASN A 287 9.80 -8.77 1.65
C ASN A 287 9.34 -9.03 3.08
N GLU A 288 9.42 -8.03 3.95
CA GLU A 288 9.03 -8.08 5.35
C GLU A 288 7.51 -8.05 5.53
N VAL A 289 6.78 -7.39 4.63
CA VAL A 289 5.30 -7.35 4.63
C VAL A 289 4.72 -8.60 3.95
N ALA A 290 5.34 -9.10 2.87
CA ALA A 290 4.82 -10.26 2.12
C ALA A 290 4.89 -11.60 2.87
N ALA A 291 5.64 -11.68 3.97
CA ALA A 291 5.85 -12.89 4.76
C ALA A 291 4.66 -13.28 5.67
N ALA A 292 3.65 -12.43 5.80
CA ALA A 292 2.40 -12.74 6.50
C ALA A 292 1.32 -12.99 5.44
N ARG A 293 0.75 -14.19 5.36
CA ARG A 293 -0.41 -14.49 4.50
C ARG A 293 -1.21 -15.62 5.13
N VAL A 294 -2.53 -15.51 5.25
CA VAL A 294 -3.40 -16.70 5.37
C VAL A 294 -4.80 -16.45 4.74
N LEU A 295 -5.42 -17.56 4.32
CA LEU A 295 -6.70 -17.74 3.62
C LEU A 295 -7.97 -17.35 4.41
N MET A 296 -9.02 -17.10 3.61
CA MET A 296 -10.39 -16.66 3.92
C MET A 296 -11.08 -17.35 5.11
N GLY A 297 -11.83 -16.58 5.91
CA GLY A 297 -12.77 -17.08 6.93
C GLY A 297 -12.77 -16.36 8.29
N GLY A 298 -11.92 -15.36 8.51
CA GLY A 298 -11.80 -14.64 9.79
C GLY A 298 -12.53 -13.29 9.86
N VAL A 299 -12.69 -12.76 11.08
CA VAL A 299 -13.26 -11.42 11.34
C VAL A 299 -12.23 -10.36 10.98
N ASP A 300 -12.58 -9.44 10.10
CA ASP A 300 -11.70 -8.35 9.70
C ASP A 300 -11.62 -7.27 10.79
N ILE A 301 -10.44 -7.06 11.35
CA ILE A 301 -10.18 -6.06 12.39
C ILE A 301 -9.38 -4.85 11.86
N THR A 302 -9.17 -4.75 10.55
CA THR A 302 -8.29 -3.72 9.95
C THR A 302 -8.73 -2.31 10.30
N GLU A 303 -10.02 -1.99 10.18
CA GLU A 303 -10.54 -0.65 10.52
C GLU A 303 -10.33 -0.30 11.99
N GLU A 304 -10.49 -1.27 12.89
CA GLU A 304 -10.31 -1.10 14.32
C GLU A 304 -8.83 -0.85 14.67
N VAL A 305 -7.92 -1.53 13.97
CA VAL A 305 -6.49 -1.30 14.11
C VAL A 305 -6.11 0.10 13.61
N ILE A 306 -6.61 0.51 12.44
CA ILE A 306 -6.39 1.88 11.92
C ILE A 306 -6.93 2.91 12.92
N THR A 307 -8.15 2.74 13.42
CA THR A 307 -8.78 3.67 14.38
C THR A 307 -7.97 3.79 15.67
N ASN A 308 -7.53 2.67 16.24
CA ASN A 308 -6.69 2.67 17.44
C ASN A 308 -5.35 3.35 17.21
N LEU A 309 -4.72 3.11 16.06
CA LEU A 309 -3.46 3.74 15.68
C LEU A 309 -3.64 5.27 15.54
N LEU A 310 -4.65 5.74 14.80
CA LEU A 310 -4.92 7.16 14.64
C LEU A 310 -5.26 7.85 15.97
N THR A 311 -5.98 7.16 16.85
CA THR A 311 -6.32 7.66 18.20
C THR A 311 -5.07 7.79 19.09
N LYS A 312 -4.13 6.84 19.03
CA LYS A 312 -2.84 6.90 19.74
C LYS A 312 -2.04 8.14 19.36
N TYR A 313 -2.13 8.58 18.10
CA TYR A 313 -1.48 9.78 17.57
C TYR A 313 -2.33 11.06 17.68
N LYS A 314 -3.46 11.02 18.38
CA LYS A 314 -4.36 12.17 18.60
C LYS A 314 -4.90 12.80 17.31
N VAL A 315 -5.10 12.00 16.27
CA VAL A 315 -5.73 12.47 15.02
C VAL A 315 -7.21 12.79 15.29
N ASN A 316 -7.71 13.92 14.77
CA ASN A 316 -9.10 14.35 14.95
C ASN A 316 -10.09 13.31 14.38
N GLN A 317 -11.21 13.06 15.09
CA GLN A 317 -12.27 12.13 14.67
C GLN A 317 -12.79 12.37 13.24
N SER A 318 -12.93 13.63 12.82
CA SER A 318 -13.39 13.94 11.45
C SER A 318 -12.38 13.47 10.41
N THR A 319 -11.09 13.66 10.66
CA THR A 319 -10.00 13.16 9.80
C THR A 319 -9.95 11.63 9.79
N GLN A 320 -10.15 10.99 10.96
CA GLN A 320 -10.24 9.53 11.04
C GLN A 320 -11.37 8.98 10.17
N TRP A 321 -12.55 9.63 10.20
CA TRP A 321 -13.70 9.22 9.39
C TRP A 321 -13.41 9.27 7.88
N VAL A 322 -12.73 10.33 7.40
CA VAL A 322 -12.35 10.47 5.99
C VAL A 322 -11.39 9.37 5.57
N ILE A 323 -10.36 9.09 6.38
CA ILE A 323 -9.39 8.02 6.12
C ILE A 323 -10.08 6.65 6.04
N LEU A 324 -10.96 6.36 7.00
CA LEU A 324 -11.70 5.10 7.03
C LEU A 324 -12.66 4.95 5.86
N ASN A 325 -13.34 6.02 5.44
CA ASN A 325 -14.22 5.98 4.28
C ASN A 325 -13.45 5.77 2.97
N ALA A 326 -12.30 6.43 2.81
CA ALA A 326 -11.46 6.21 1.66
C ALA A 326 -10.91 4.77 1.62
N TYR A 327 -10.55 4.20 2.78
CA TYR A 327 -10.17 2.80 2.88
C TYR A 327 -11.31 1.85 2.47
N ARG A 328 -12.54 2.08 2.95
CA ARG A 328 -13.72 1.28 2.59
C ARG A 328 -14.02 1.33 1.09
N ALA A 329 -13.80 2.47 0.46
CA ALA A 329 -13.96 2.63 -0.99
C ALA A 329 -12.93 1.84 -1.82
N THR A 330 -11.85 1.34 -1.20
CA THR A 330 -10.80 0.56 -1.88
C THR A 330 -10.92 -0.96 -1.74
N ARG A 331 -11.91 -1.44 -0.98
CA ARG A 331 -12.21 -2.87 -0.81
C ARG A 331 -13.18 -3.36 -1.87
#